data_AF-A0A7V9CM82-F1
#
_entry.id   AF-A0A7V9CM82-F1
#
_cell.length_a   1.000
_cell.length_b   1.000
_cell.length_c   1.000
_cell.angle_alpha   90.00
_cell.angle_beta   90.00
_cell.angle_gamma   90.00
#
_symmetry.space_group_name_H-M   'P 1'
#
loop_
_entity.id
_entity.type
_entity.pdbx_description
1 polymer ?
#
loop_
_entity_poly.entity_id
_entity_poly.type
_entity_poly.pdbx_seq_one_letter_code
_entity_poly.pdbx_strand_id
1 'polypeptide(L)'
;LADLRAAGQQAARALAAVAAPDQAWLALVAQALDAAHGLDGTAADAPPCPEAHFSRTPRPFDPVPRRDARFADPFNMGVNAEAFLYDTTLPAEPKLLMLAYKRLREIDVPEMMATIIVETTGKPWAYRRDMTRQLWDEARHAMMGEVLFAALGVDWPARVPINFTWSLGLNTQLTPLDRHAVLYFIEQGLMPRHGKRYEWEVAQAAGSPLAANFQDYDWADEVLHARIGKQWYVSAMPSHTEALRHGDRCWSAVLIDWSAWQREGRTAHQNWWPALYADTCARLGWTYDARVASFSTSYADQRADLRAVSQSG
;
A
#
# COMPACT_ATOMS: atom_id res chain seq x y z
N LEU A 1 -27.86 -7.79 4.48
CA LEU A 1 -28.75 -6.61 4.63
C LEU A 1 -28.90 -6.18 6.09
N ALA A 2 -29.19 -7.11 7.01
CA ALA A 2 -29.22 -6.81 8.45
C ALA A 2 -27.88 -6.29 8.99
N ASP A 3 -26.76 -6.92 8.64
CA ASP A 3 -25.43 -6.52 9.12
C ASP A 3 -24.98 -5.16 8.56
N LEU A 4 -25.22 -4.90 7.27
CA LEU A 4 -24.99 -3.58 6.65
C LEU A 4 -25.81 -2.48 7.34
N ARG A 5 -27.06 -2.77 7.70
CA ARG A 5 -27.91 -1.83 8.43
C ARG A 5 -27.41 -1.63 9.86
N ALA A 6 -26.97 -2.69 10.53
CA ALA A 6 -26.40 -2.62 11.87
C ALA A 6 -25.11 -1.80 11.89
N ALA A 7 -24.19 -2.05 10.95
CA ALA A 7 -22.97 -1.28 10.77
C ALA A 7 -23.25 0.20 10.47
N GLY A 8 -24.18 0.48 9.54
CA GLY A 8 -24.61 1.86 9.25
C GLY A 8 -25.21 2.57 10.47
N GLN A 9 -25.99 1.88 11.29
CA GLN A 9 -26.54 2.41 12.54
C GLN A 9 -25.48 2.62 13.62
N GLN A 10 -24.45 1.78 13.67
CA GLN A 10 -23.31 1.93 14.59
C GLN A 10 -22.45 3.13 14.18
N ALA A 11 -22.14 3.27 12.89
CA ALA A 11 -21.43 4.41 12.34
C ALA A 11 -22.19 5.73 12.58
N ALA A 12 -23.51 5.75 12.33
CA ALA A 12 -24.34 6.91 12.60
C ALA A 12 -24.37 7.29 14.10
N ARG A 13 -24.42 6.29 15.00
CA ARG A 13 -24.32 6.52 16.46
C ARG A 13 -22.95 7.04 16.88
N ALA A 14 -21.88 6.49 16.31
CA ALA A 14 -20.51 6.96 16.56
C ALA A 14 -20.32 8.40 16.07
N LEU A 15 -20.84 8.74 14.89
CA LEU A 15 -20.85 10.10 14.35
C LEU A 15 -21.69 11.06 15.21
N ALA A 16 -22.84 10.61 15.71
CA ALA A 16 -23.69 11.41 16.61
C ALA A 16 -23.10 11.56 18.03
N ALA A 17 -22.15 10.71 18.42
CA ALA A 17 -21.40 10.81 19.67
C ALA A 17 -20.22 11.78 19.58
N VAL A 18 -19.86 12.23 18.37
CA VAL A 18 -18.96 13.37 18.17
C VAL A 18 -19.71 14.64 18.60
N ALA A 19 -19.04 15.56 19.28
CA ALA A 19 -19.62 16.84 19.65
C ALA A 19 -20.32 17.50 18.44
N ALA A 20 -21.43 18.20 18.69
CA ALA A 20 -22.15 18.90 17.63
C ALA A 20 -21.16 19.72 16.79
N PRO A 21 -21.15 19.55 15.45
CA PRO A 21 -20.18 20.24 14.62
C PRO A 21 -20.33 21.75 14.80
N ASP A 22 -19.19 22.44 14.88
CA ASP A 22 -19.13 23.89 14.98
C ASP A 22 -19.98 24.52 13.87
N GLN A 23 -20.87 25.44 14.24
CA GLN A 23 -21.76 26.12 13.29
C GLN A 23 -20.96 26.91 12.24
N ALA A 24 -19.81 27.46 12.61
CA ALA A 24 -18.93 28.13 11.66
C ALA A 24 -18.38 27.15 10.60
N TRP A 25 -18.05 25.92 11.02
CA TRP A 25 -17.61 24.87 10.11
C TRP A 25 -18.72 24.42 9.15
N LEU A 26 -19.94 24.20 9.66
CA LEU A 26 -21.08 23.84 8.81
C LEU A 26 -21.39 24.93 7.78
N ALA A 27 -21.33 26.21 8.19
CA ALA A 27 -21.52 27.33 7.29
C ALA A 27 -20.45 27.39 6.18
N LEU A 28 -19.18 27.13 6.52
CA LEU A 28 -18.11 27.05 5.54
C LEU A 28 -18.32 25.91 4.53
N VAL A 29 -18.72 24.71 4.99
CA VAL A 29 -19.02 23.57 4.11
C VAL A 29 -20.18 23.88 3.18
N ALA A 30 -21.26 24.50 3.70
CA ALA A 30 -22.40 24.90 2.88
C ALA A 30 -21.98 25.91 1.79
N GLN A 31 -21.23 26.96 2.15
CA GLN A 31 -20.71 27.94 1.19
C GLN A 31 -19.83 27.30 0.12
N ALA A 32 -18.96 26.36 0.51
CA ALA A 32 -18.11 25.65 -0.43
C ALA A 32 -18.92 24.76 -1.40
N LEU A 33 -19.97 24.09 -0.91
CA LEU A 33 -20.88 23.30 -1.74
C LEU A 33 -21.69 24.18 -2.70
N ASP A 34 -22.24 25.30 -2.22
CA ASP A 34 -22.97 26.24 -3.08
C ASP A 34 -22.06 26.78 -4.18
N ALA A 35 -20.82 27.17 -3.84
CA ALA A 35 -19.82 27.61 -4.80
C ALA A 35 -19.39 26.51 -5.79
N ALA A 36 -19.60 25.23 -5.44
CA ALA A 36 -19.42 24.08 -6.31
C ALA A 36 -20.67 23.72 -7.14
N HIS A 37 -21.65 24.62 -7.21
CA HIS A 37 -22.95 24.41 -7.87
C HIS A 37 -23.83 23.35 -7.17
N GLY A 38 -23.75 23.27 -5.84
CA GLY A 38 -24.49 22.33 -5.02
C GLY A 38 -23.83 20.94 -4.95
N LEU A 39 -24.56 19.96 -4.41
CA LEU A 39 -24.02 18.62 -4.15
C LEU A 39 -23.71 17.85 -5.44
N ASP A 40 -24.49 18.07 -6.50
CA ASP A 40 -24.35 17.38 -7.79
C ASP A 40 -23.71 18.25 -8.88
N GLY A 41 -23.39 19.51 -8.57
CA GLY A 41 -22.75 20.45 -9.47
C GLY A 41 -23.65 21.03 -10.57
N THR A 42 -24.97 20.95 -10.43
CA THR A 42 -25.93 21.36 -11.49
C THR A 42 -26.62 22.70 -11.23
N ALA A 43 -26.45 23.31 -10.06
CA ALA A 43 -27.09 24.59 -9.75
C ALA A 43 -26.62 25.69 -10.71
N ALA A 44 -27.53 26.51 -11.24
CA ALA A 44 -27.21 27.51 -12.25
C ALA A 44 -26.33 28.65 -11.72
N ASP A 45 -26.55 29.05 -10.47
CA ASP A 45 -25.90 30.21 -9.86
C ASP A 45 -25.04 29.77 -8.67
N ALA A 46 -23.72 29.71 -8.88
CA ALA A 46 -22.76 29.45 -7.80
C ALA A 46 -22.22 30.78 -7.24
N PRO A 47 -22.25 31.00 -5.91
CA PRO A 47 -21.53 32.09 -5.29
C PRO A 47 -20.00 31.94 -5.48
N PRO A 48 -19.22 33.00 -5.25
CA PRO A 48 -17.76 32.92 -5.28
C PRO A 48 -17.23 31.83 -4.33
N CYS A 49 -16.19 31.12 -4.76
CA CYS A 49 -15.51 30.13 -3.91
C CYS A 49 -14.97 30.81 -2.64
N PRO A 50 -15.30 30.30 -1.44
CA PRO A 50 -14.82 30.88 -0.19
C PRO A 50 -13.29 30.79 -0.10
N GLU A 51 -12.67 31.70 0.65
CA GLU A 51 -11.22 31.64 0.89
C GLU A 51 -10.84 30.34 1.58
N ALA A 52 -9.69 29.77 1.19
CA ALA A 52 -9.18 28.55 1.79
C ALA A 52 -8.94 28.76 3.30
N HIS A 53 -9.59 27.96 4.15
CA HIS A 53 -9.47 28.12 5.60
C HIS A 53 -8.13 27.57 6.14
N PHE A 54 -7.77 26.33 5.76
CA PHE A 54 -6.58 25.64 6.26
C PHE A 54 -5.40 25.59 5.28
N SER A 55 -5.64 25.91 4.00
CA SER A 55 -4.65 25.79 2.91
C SER A 55 -4.17 27.16 2.40
N ARG A 56 -4.24 28.21 3.23
CA ARG A 56 -3.78 29.58 2.88
C ARG A 56 -2.31 29.64 2.53
N THR A 57 -1.51 28.83 3.21
CA THR A 57 -0.09 28.68 2.92
C THR A 57 0.09 27.37 2.17
N PRO A 58 0.65 27.40 0.95
CA PRO A 58 1.05 26.19 0.26
C PRO A 58 1.96 25.37 1.18
N ARG A 59 1.58 24.13 1.47
CA ARG A 59 2.45 23.21 2.19
C ARG A 59 3.39 22.57 1.16
N PRO A 60 4.72 22.77 1.27
CA PRO A 60 5.64 22.06 0.39
C PRO A 60 5.49 20.57 0.65
N PHE A 61 5.60 19.78 -0.42
CA PHE A 61 5.65 18.33 -0.32
C PHE A 61 6.89 17.90 0.47
N ASP A 62 6.70 17.07 1.49
CA ASP A 62 7.77 16.39 2.23
C ASP A 62 7.86 14.95 1.71
N PRO A 63 8.97 14.56 1.05
CA PRO A 63 9.12 13.24 0.46
C PRO A 63 9.34 12.13 1.49
N VAL A 64 9.55 12.47 2.77
CA VAL A 64 9.81 11.51 3.83
C VAL A 64 8.49 11.00 4.41
N PRO A 65 8.18 9.69 4.30
CA PRO A 65 6.99 9.11 4.90
C PRO A 65 7.01 9.28 6.43
N ARG A 66 5.83 9.49 7.02
CA ARG A 66 5.66 9.60 8.47
C ARG A 66 4.55 8.68 8.92
N ARG A 67 4.95 7.65 9.66
CA ARG A 67 4.04 6.66 10.22
C ARG A 67 3.88 6.89 11.72
N ASP A 68 2.72 6.53 12.25
CA ASP A 68 2.46 6.64 13.68
C ASP A 68 3.18 5.54 14.48
N ALA A 69 2.99 5.55 15.81
CA ALA A 69 3.67 4.66 16.73
C ALA A 69 3.40 3.15 16.50
N ARG A 70 2.39 2.77 15.69
CA ARG A 70 2.16 1.37 15.31
C ARG A 70 3.27 0.80 14.43
N PHE A 71 4.01 1.66 13.73
CA PHE A 71 5.01 1.27 12.74
C PHE A 71 6.42 1.35 13.35
N ALA A 72 6.71 0.40 14.24
CA ALA A 72 8.02 0.29 14.86
C ALA A 72 9.10 -0.14 13.84
N ASP A 73 10.34 0.32 14.08
CA ASP A 73 11.52 -0.01 13.27
C ASP A 73 11.29 0.15 11.74
N PRO A 74 11.00 1.38 11.27
CA PRO A 74 10.50 1.64 9.91
C PRO A 74 11.56 1.48 8.80
N PHE A 75 12.77 1.05 9.15
CA PHE A 75 13.84 0.70 8.22
C PHE A 75 14.11 -0.82 8.16
N ASN A 76 13.40 -1.61 8.98
CA ASN A 76 13.63 -3.05 9.06
C ASN A 76 13.21 -3.76 7.79
N MET A 77 14.17 -4.46 7.20
CA MET A 77 13.98 -5.26 6.00
C MET A 77 14.45 -6.72 6.20
N GLY A 78 14.46 -7.17 7.46
CA GLY A 78 15.04 -8.43 7.95
C GLY A 78 14.37 -9.71 7.46
N VAL A 79 13.21 -9.61 6.79
CA VAL A 79 12.43 -10.75 6.29
C VAL A 79 11.94 -10.46 4.88
N ASN A 80 12.34 -11.29 3.92
CA ASN A 80 11.85 -11.26 2.55
C ASN A 80 10.58 -12.10 2.41
N ALA A 81 9.43 -11.43 2.38
CA ALA A 81 8.14 -12.10 2.34
C ALA A 81 7.87 -12.84 1.02
N GLU A 82 8.36 -12.32 -0.10
CA GLU A 82 8.21 -12.98 -1.40
C GLU A 82 9.03 -14.27 -1.47
N ALA A 83 10.27 -14.26 -0.96
CA ALA A 83 11.09 -15.46 -0.88
C ALA A 83 10.42 -16.58 -0.07
N PHE A 84 9.73 -16.24 1.02
CA PHE A 84 8.93 -17.20 1.79
C PHE A 84 7.67 -17.65 1.03
N LEU A 85 6.91 -16.69 0.50
CA LEU A 85 5.61 -16.96 -0.13
C LEU A 85 5.73 -17.89 -1.34
N TYR A 86 6.76 -17.68 -2.17
CA TYR A 86 6.95 -18.43 -3.42
C TYR A 86 7.78 -19.71 -3.25
N ASP A 87 8.33 -19.99 -2.05
CA ASP A 87 8.99 -21.26 -1.77
C ASP A 87 7.93 -22.38 -1.70
N THR A 88 7.94 -23.27 -2.70
CA THR A 88 6.99 -24.39 -2.81
C THR A 88 7.24 -25.50 -1.79
N THR A 89 8.37 -25.47 -1.08
CA THR A 89 8.69 -26.44 -0.02
C THR A 89 8.07 -26.07 1.32
N LEU A 90 7.60 -24.82 1.47
CA LEU A 90 6.94 -24.33 2.68
C LEU A 90 5.42 -24.57 2.62
N PRO A 91 4.79 -24.92 3.76
CA PRO A 91 3.35 -25.19 3.84
C PRO A 91 2.52 -23.93 3.58
N ALA A 92 1.24 -24.12 3.22
CA ALA A 92 0.35 -23.02 2.83
C ALA A 92 -0.09 -22.16 4.03
N GLU A 93 -0.35 -22.78 5.19
CA GLU A 93 -0.90 -22.10 6.36
C GLU A 93 -0.02 -20.94 6.85
N PRO A 94 1.31 -21.11 7.04
CA PRO A 94 2.18 -20.00 7.47
C PRO A 94 2.32 -18.90 6.42
N LYS A 95 2.06 -19.19 5.13
CA LYS A 95 2.07 -18.17 4.07
C LYS A 95 0.95 -17.15 4.24
N LEU A 96 -0.12 -17.45 5.01
CA LEU A 96 -1.14 -16.46 5.36
C LEU A 96 -0.54 -15.24 6.09
N LEU A 97 0.47 -15.46 6.93
CA LEU A 97 1.18 -14.37 7.62
C LEU A 97 1.95 -13.50 6.64
N MET A 98 2.56 -14.11 5.61
CA MET A 98 3.26 -13.38 4.55
C MET A 98 2.29 -12.66 3.60
N LEU A 99 1.13 -13.24 3.31
CA LEU A 99 0.07 -12.55 2.56
C LEU A 99 -0.45 -11.33 3.35
N ALA A 100 -0.70 -11.48 4.65
CA ALA A 100 -1.11 -10.37 5.52
C ALA A 100 -0.05 -9.26 5.55
N TYR A 101 1.23 -9.62 5.71
CA TYR A 101 2.34 -8.69 5.66
C TYR A 101 2.45 -7.98 4.31
N LYS A 102 2.42 -8.72 3.18
CA LYS A 102 2.53 -8.14 1.84
C LYS A 102 1.43 -7.13 1.56
N ARG A 103 0.18 -7.47 1.93
CA ARG A 103 -0.97 -6.56 1.82
C ARG A 103 -0.75 -5.33 2.68
N LEU A 104 -0.46 -5.49 3.98
CA LEU A 104 -0.24 -4.35 4.89
C LEU A 104 0.91 -3.43 4.45
N ARG A 105 2.00 -4.00 3.92
CA ARG A 105 3.15 -3.26 3.38
C ARG A 105 2.79 -2.39 2.17
N GLU A 106 1.71 -2.67 1.45
CA GLU A 106 1.26 -1.82 0.34
C GLU A 106 0.87 -0.41 0.77
N ILE A 107 0.84 -0.08 2.07
CA ILE A 107 0.75 1.31 2.54
C ILE A 107 1.85 2.23 1.95
N ASP A 108 2.98 1.67 1.52
CA ASP A 108 4.00 2.40 0.74
C ASP A 108 3.49 2.94 -0.60
N VAL A 109 2.58 2.22 -1.26
CA VAL A 109 2.06 2.57 -2.59
C VAL A 109 1.22 3.84 -2.56
N PRO A 110 0.19 4.01 -1.71
CA PRO A 110 -0.55 5.27 -1.64
C PRO A 110 0.32 6.42 -1.12
N GLU A 111 1.28 6.15 -0.22
CA GLU A 111 2.27 7.14 0.24
C GLU A 111 3.06 7.71 -0.94
N MET A 112 3.54 6.84 -1.85
CA MET A 112 4.25 7.25 -3.07
C MET A 112 3.30 7.83 -4.12
N MET A 113 2.13 7.25 -4.36
CA MET A 113 1.19 7.70 -5.38
C MET A 113 0.64 9.11 -5.10
N ALA A 114 0.45 9.46 -3.82
CA ALA A 114 0.05 10.81 -3.43
C ALA A 114 1.01 11.86 -4.01
N THR A 115 2.31 11.54 -4.05
CA THR A 115 3.36 12.42 -4.57
C THR A 115 3.25 12.61 -6.08
N ILE A 116 2.92 11.54 -6.83
CA ILE A 116 2.65 11.62 -8.27
C ILE A 116 1.50 12.59 -8.52
N ILE A 117 0.40 12.46 -7.76
CA ILE A 117 -0.81 13.28 -7.92
C ILE A 117 -0.55 14.76 -7.59
N VAL A 118 0.20 15.03 -6.52
CA VAL A 118 0.51 16.40 -6.07
C VAL A 118 1.45 17.10 -7.04
N GLU A 119 2.50 16.43 -7.49
CA GLU A 119 3.53 17.06 -8.32
C GLU A 119 3.16 17.05 -9.82
N THR A 120 2.26 16.17 -10.28
CA THR A 120 1.81 16.15 -11.68
C THR A 120 0.69 17.15 -11.91
N THR A 121 1.06 18.36 -12.32
CA THR A 121 0.12 19.45 -12.67
C THR A 121 -0.32 19.41 -14.15
N GLY A 122 -1.36 20.17 -14.51
CA GLY A 122 -1.78 20.37 -15.91
C GLY A 122 -2.51 19.20 -16.58
N LYS A 123 -2.78 18.10 -15.86
CA LYS A 123 -3.57 16.97 -16.38
C LYS A 123 -5.09 17.24 -16.30
N PRO A 124 -5.90 16.64 -17.19
CA PRO A 124 -7.36 16.76 -17.12
C PRO A 124 -7.92 16.13 -15.84
N TRP A 125 -9.12 16.53 -15.43
CA TRP A 125 -9.78 16.03 -14.22
C TRP A 125 -9.84 14.49 -14.15
N ALA A 126 -10.08 13.84 -15.28
CA ALA A 126 -10.14 12.38 -15.38
C ALA A 126 -8.85 11.70 -14.87
N TYR A 127 -7.67 12.31 -15.07
CA TYR A 127 -6.41 11.80 -14.53
C TYR A 127 -6.44 11.78 -13.01
N ARG A 128 -6.85 12.89 -12.38
CA ARG A 128 -6.92 12.97 -10.91
C ARG A 128 -7.92 11.97 -10.36
N ARG A 129 -9.09 11.84 -10.99
CA ARG A 129 -10.10 10.84 -10.61
C ARG A 129 -9.54 9.43 -10.65
N ASP A 130 -8.90 9.05 -11.75
CA ASP A 130 -8.40 7.69 -11.95
C ASP A 130 -7.22 7.38 -11.01
N MET A 131 -6.23 8.28 -10.91
CA MET A 131 -5.10 8.10 -9.99
C MET A 131 -5.53 8.09 -8.52
N THR A 132 -6.51 8.91 -8.13
CA THR A 132 -7.06 8.90 -6.76
C THR A 132 -7.83 7.62 -6.49
N ARG A 133 -8.54 7.08 -7.49
CA ARG A 133 -9.22 5.79 -7.38
C ARG A 133 -8.22 4.68 -7.11
N GLN A 134 -7.15 4.61 -7.89
CA GLN A 134 -6.08 3.62 -7.65
C GLN A 134 -5.42 3.82 -6.27
N LEU A 135 -5.08 5.06 -5.89
CA LEU A 135 -4.52 5.34 -4.55
C LEU A 135 -5.42 4.79 -3.43
N TRP A 136 -6.73 4.98 -3.55
CA TRP A 136 -7.69 4.43 -2.58
C TRP A 136 -7.72 2.90 -2.57
N ASP A 137 -7.59 2.28 -3.73
CA ASP A 137 -7.55 0.82 -3.85
C ASP A 137 -6.32 0.25 -3.15
N GLU A 138 -5.14 0.85 -3.35
CA GLU A 138 -3.90 0.46 -2.66
C GLU A 138 -3.97 0.68 -1.13
N ALA A 139 -4.58 1.78 -0.68
CA ALA A 139 -4.82 2.01 0.75
C ALA A 139 -5.76 0.95 1.34
N ARG A 140 -6.75 0.49 0.56
CA ARG A 140 -7.65 -0.58 0.95
C ARG A 140 -6.96 -1.94 0.92
N HIS A 141 -6.01 -2.19 0.02
CA HIS A 141 -5.17 -3.39 0.06
C HIS A 141 -4.31 -3.44 1.33
N ALA A 142 -3.75 -2.31 1.75
CA ALA A 142 -3.08 -2.20 3.04
C ALA A 142 -4.00 -2.56 4.22
N MET A 143 -5.23 -2.04 4.21
CA MET A 143 -6.24 -2.37 5.21
C MET A 143 -6.61 -3.87 5.21
N MET A 144 -6.65 -4.53 4.05
CA MET A 144 -6.90 -5.99 3.99
C MET A 144 -5.82 -6.77 4.76
N GLY A 145 -4.55 -6.35 4.70
CA GLY A 145 -3.47 -6.95 5.48
C GLY A 145 -3.66 -6.79 6.99
N GLU A 146 -4.00 -5.58 7.43
CA GLU A 146 -4.32 -5.30 8.84
C GLU A 146 -5.50 -6.15 9.33
N VAL A 147 -6.58 -6.24 8.55
CA VAL A 147 -7.74 -7.06 8.90
C VAL A 147 -7.39 -8.55 8.92
N LEU A 148 -6.53 -9.03 8.03
CA LEU A 148 -6.10 -10.43 8.04
C LEU A 148 -5.26 -10.75 9.28
N PHE A 149 -4.35 -9.87 9.70
CA PHE A 149 -3.64 -10.04 10.98
C PHE A 149 -4.61 -10.06 12.17
N ALA A 150 -5.58 -9.15 12.21
CA ALA A 150 -6.59 -9.13 13.26
C ALA A 150 -7.42 -10.42 13.30
N ALA A 151 -7.81 -10.96 12.13
CA ALA A 151 -8.54 -12.23 12.03
C ALA A 151 -7.72 -13.44 12.50
N LEU A 152 -6.38 -13.38 12.35
CA LEU A 152 -5.45 -14.39 12.87
C LEU A 152 -5.10 -14.18 14.36
N GLY A 153 -5.64 -13.14 15.00
CA GLY A 153 -5.33 -12.80 16.39
C GLY A 153 -3.89 -12.33 16.61
N VAL A 154 -3.24 -11.80 15.56
CA VAL A 154 -1.87 -11.31 15.59
C VAL A 154 -1.88 -9.81 15.87
N ASP A 155 -1.18 -9.41 16.93
CA ASP A 155 -0.88 -8.01 17.25
C ASP A 155 0.26 -7.51 16.35
N TRP A 156 -0.04 -7.23 15.09
CA TRP A 156 0.98 -6.88 14.10
C TRP A 156 1.89 -5.71 14.51
N PRO A 157 1.42 -4.61 15.16
CA PRO A 157 2.29 -3.51 15.56
C PRO A 157 3.45 -3.93 16.48
N ALA A 158 3.21 -4.92 17.34
CA ALA A 158 4.20 -5.44 18.28
C ALA A 158 5.08 -6.56 17.70
N ARG A 159 4.69 -7.14 16.55
CA ARG A 159 5.27 -8.38 16.02
C ARG A 159 5.97 -8.21 14.67
N VAL A 160 5.54 -7.26 13.87
CA VAL A 160 5.94 -7.14 12.47
C VAL A 160 6.29 -5.70 12.13
N PRO A 161 7.58 -5.37 11.94
CA PRO A 161 8.00 -4.09 11.40
C PRO A 161 7.51 -3.91 9.98
N ILE A 162 6.68 -2.88 9.74
CA ILE A 162 6.27 -2.46 8.39
C ILE A 162 7.09 -1.23 8.02
N ASN A 163 8.14 -1.43 7.22
CA ASN A 163 9.07 -0.37 6.81
C ASN A 163 8.50 0.54 5.71
N PHE A 164 9.04 1.74 5.55
CA PHE A 164 8.63 2.71 4.50
C PHE A 164 9.69 2.89 3.40
N THR A 165 10.69 2.01 3.35
CA THR A 165 11.95 2.31 2.65
C THR A 165 11.77 2.40 1.15
N TRP A 166 10.74 1.71 0.62
CA TRP A 166 10.37 1.79 -0.78
C TRP A 166 9.80 3.16 -1.14
N SER A 167 8.78 3.65 -0.43
CA SER A 167 8.21 4.97 -0.70
C SER A 167 9.22 6.08 -0.45
N LEU A 168 10.03 5.98 0.62
CA LEU A 168 11.15 6.89 0.87
C LEU A 168 12.09 6.96 -0.34
N GLY A 169 12.60 5.82 -0.81
CA GLY A 169 13.54 5.75 -1.91
C GLY A 169 12.99 6.36 -3.20
N LEU A 170 11.75 6.01 -3.57
CA LEU A 170 11.11 6.54 -4.76
C LEU A 170 10.83 8.05 -4.65
N ASN A 171 10.34 8.50 -3.50
CA ASN A 171 9.98 9.91 -3.28
C ASN A 171 11.21 10.82 -3.32
N THR A 172 12.36 10.37 -2.81
CA THR A 172 13.57 11.21 -2.71
C THR A 172 14.49 11.11 -3.93
N GLN A 173 14.37 10.07 -4.75
CA GLN A 173 15.32 9.80 -5.85
C GLN A 173 14.71 9.95 -7.25
N LEU A 174 13.39 9.85 -7.39
CA LEU A 174 12.73 9.82 -8.70
C LEU A 174 11.83 11.04 -8.93
N THR A 175 11.65 11.40 -10.21
CA THR A 175 10.65 12.37 -10.63
C THR A 175 9.24 11.75 -10.61
N PRO A 176 8.15 12.55 -10.63
CA PRO A 176 6.78 12.01 -10.65
C PRO A 176 6.50 11.06 -11.83
N LEU A 177 7.08 11.33 -13.00
CA LEU A 177 6.94 10.46 -14.17
C LEU A 177 7.67 9.13 -13.97
N ASP A 178 8.88 9.16 -13.40
CA ASP A 178 9.66 7.96 -13.12
C ASP A 178 8.98 7.10 -12.04
N ARG A 179 8.39 7.71 -11.02
CA ARG A 179 7.58 6.99 -10.01
C ARG A 179 6.36 6.30 -10.65
N HIS A 180 5.66 6.98 -11.56
CA HIS A 180 4.55 6.37 -12.30
C HIS A 180 5.04 5.23 -13.23
N ALA A 181 6.25 5.35 -13.78
CA ALA A 181 6.86 4.28 -14.57
C ALA A 181 7.17 3.04 -13.73
N VAL A 182 7.71 3.23 -12.51
CA VAL A 182 7.96 2.13 -11.55
C VAL A 182 6.65 1.46 -11.15
N LEU A 183 5.61 2.26 -10.85
CA LEU A 183 4.27 1.75 -10.52
C LEU A 183 3.73 0.83 -11.63
N TYR A 184 3.69 1.32 -12.87
CA TYR A 184 3.20 0.52 -14.00
C TYR A 184 4.04 -0.73 -14.25
N PHE A 185 5.37 -0.64 -14.10
CA PHE A 185 6.25 -1.80 -14.27
C PHE A 185 5.93 -2.91 -13.27
N ILE A 186 5.73 -2.56 -12.00
CA ILE A 186 5.39 -3.52 -10.95
C ILE A 186 4.03 -4.16 -11.23
N GLU A 187 3.00 -3.37 -11.56
CA GLU A 187 1.66 -3.89 -11.90
C GLU A 187 1.72 -4.95 -13.00
N GLN A 188 2.52 -4.74 -14.05
CA GLN A 188 2.66 -5.72 -15.12
C GLN A 188 3.35 -7.02 -14.65
N GLY A 189 4.26 -6.93 -13.67
CA GLY A 189 4.91 -8.07 -13.04
C GLY A 189 3.97 -8.95 -12.21
N LEU A 190 2.81 -8.42 -11.79
CA LEU A 190 1.83 -9.12 -10.93
C LEU A 190 0.79 -9.95 -11.70
N MET A 191 0.67 -9.75 -13.01
CA MET A 191 -0.33 -10.41 -13.86
C MET A 191 -0.03 -11.86 -14.31
N PRO A 192 1.24 -12.33 -14.41
CA PRO A 192 1.54 -13.72 -14.73
C PRO A 192 0.95 -14.72 -13.72
N ARG A 193 0.93 -16.01 -14.07
CA ARG A 193 0.37 -17.07 -13.19
C ARG A 193 0.98 -17.10 -11.79
N HIS A 194 2.25 -16.74 -11.66
CA HIS A 194 2.97 -16.68 -10.38
C HIS A 194 2.78 -15.37 -9.60
N GLY A 195 1.94 -14.44 -10.09
CA GLY A 195 1.55 -13.22 -9.40
C GLY A 195 0.26 -13.39 -8.59
N LYS A 196 -0.71 -12.48 -8.74
CA LYS A 196 -1.93 -12.40 -7.91
C LYS A 196 -2.74 -13.70 -7.88
N ARG A 197 -2.79 -14.41 -9.01
CA ARG A 197 -3.44 -15.74 -9.08
C ARG A 197 -2.82 -16.74 -8.11
N TYR A 198 -1.49 -16.81 -8.01
CA TYR A 198 -0.82 -17.73 -7.09
C TYR A 198 -1.11 -17.37 -5.64
N GLU A 199 -1.16 -16.07 -5.32
CA GLU A 199 -1.51 -15.61 -3.97
C GLU A 199 -2.92 -16.04 -3.56
N TRP A 200 -3.87 -15.97 -4.51
CA TRP A 200 -5.22 -16.52 -4.33
C TRP A 200 -5.20 -18.05 -4.15
N GLU A 201 -4.44 -18.80 -4.95
CA GLU A 201 -4.29 -20.25 -4.82
C GLU A 201 -3.68 -20.64 -3.45
N VAL A 202 -2.71 -19.86 -2.95
CA VAL A 202 -2.13 -20.03 -1.60
C VAL A 202 -3.18 -19.79 -0.52
N ALA A 203 -3.97 -18.72 -0.63
CA ALA A 203 -5.03 -18.43 0.34
C ALA A 203 -6.08 -19.54 0.40
N GLN A 204 -6.44 -20.11 -0.76
CA GLN A 204 -7.33 -21.27 -0.87
C GLN A 204 -6.71 -22.53 -0.25
N ALA A 205 -5.45 -22.82 -0.58
CA ALA A 205 -4.73 -23.98 -0.04
C ALA A 205 -4.55 -23.90 1.49
N ALA A 206 -4.38 -22.70 2.02
CA ALA A 206 -4.32 -22.43 3.45
C ALA A 206 -5.70 -22.47 4.15
N GLY A 207 -6.78 -22.70 3.39
CA GLY A 207 -8.13 -22.82 3.94
C GLY A 207 -8.67 -21.53 4.56
N SER A 208 -8.25 -20.35 4.07
CA SER A 208 -8.71 -19.05 4.58
C SER A 208 -9.68 -18.37 3.59
N PRO A 209 -11.01 -18.45 3.81
CA PRO A 209 -11.98 -17.77 2.96
C PRO A 209 -11.80 -16.25 2.93
N LEU A 210 -11.38 -15.67 4.06
CA LEU A 210 -11.13 -14.24 4.16
C LEU A 210 -9.96 -13.81 3.28
N ALA A 211 -8.83 -14.52 3.36
CA ALA A 211 -7.66 -14.21 2.54
C ALA A 211 -7.97 -14.45 1.05
N ALA A 212 -8.69 -15.52 0.70
CA ALA A 212 -9.08 -15.79 -0.68
C ALA A 212 -9.96 -14.66 -1.24
N ASN A 213 -10.92 -14.18 -0.45
CA ASN A 213 -11.76 -13.04 -0.82
C ASN A 213 -10.93 -11.76 -0.99
N PHE A 214 -9.98 -11.49 -0.10
CA PHE A 214 -9.08 -10.33 -0.24
C PHE A 214 -8.24 -10.40 -1.52
N GLN A 215 -7.65 -11.56 -1.84
CA GLN A 215 -6.87 -11.71 -3.07
C GLN A 215 -7.72 -11.59 -4.35
N ASP A 216 -9.00 -12.00 -4.30
CA ASP A 216 -9.92 -11.83 -5.43
C ASP A 216 -10.23 -10.34 -5.69
N TYR A 217 -10.54 -9.57 -4.63
CA TYR A 217 -10.75 -8.12 -4.74
C TYR A 217 -9.48 -7.38 -5.18
N ASP A 218 -8.34 -7.71 -4.58
CA ASP A 218 -7.04 -7.16 -4.94
C ASP A 218 -6.75 -7.41 -6.43
N TRP A 219 -6.89 -8.65 -6.90
CA TRP A 219 -6.68 -8.97 -8.31
C TRP A 219 -7.62 -8.21 -9.25
N ALA A 220 -8.90 -8.04 -8.87
CA ALA A 220 -9.85 -7.27 -9.65
C ALA A 220 -9.45 -5.78 -9.78
N ASP A 221 -8.93 -5.19 -8.70
CA ASP A 221 -8.42 -3.81 -8.70
C ASP A 221 -7.18 -3.68 -9.60
N GLU A 222 -6.28 -4.65 -9.57
CA GLU A 222 -5.04 -4.60 -10.37
C GLU A 222 -5.28 -4.66 -11.89
N VAL A 223 -6.40 -5.26 -12.30
CA VAL A 223 -6.86 -5.18 -13.70
C VAL A 223 -7.25 -3.74 -14.07
N LEU A 224 -7.89 -3.01 -13.15
CA LEU A 224 -8.20 -1.59 -13.31
C LEU A 224 -6.91 -0.76 -13.31
N HIS A 225 -5.97 -1.03 -12.41
CA HIS A 225 -4.70 -0.31 -12.29
C HIS A 225 -3.89 -0.39 -13.59
N ALA A 226 -3.74 -1.59 -14.15
CA ALA A 226 -3.09 -1.80 -15.44
C ALA A 226 -3.72 -0.98 -16.59
N ARG A 227 -5.05 -0.74 -16.54
CA ARG A 227 -5.74 0.13 -17.50
C ARG A 227 -5.43 1.61 -17.26
N ILE A 228 -5.40 2.05 -16.00
CA ILE A 228 -5.06 3.42 -15.60
C ILE A 228 -3.63 3.76 -16.05
N GLY A 229 -2.66 2.87 -15.77
CA GLY A 229 -1.28 3.06 -16.22
C GLY A 229 -1.14 3.09 -17.75
N LYS A 230 -1.91 2.26 -18.48
CA LYS A 230 -1.95 2.34 -19.95
C LYS A 230 -2.46 3.69 -20.46
N GLN A 231 -3.52 4.20 -19.84
CA GLN A 231 -4.18 5.44 -20.24
C GLN A 231 -3.34 6.68 -19.94
N TRP A 232 -2.60 6.70 -18.83
CA TRP A 232 -2.00 7.92 -18.32
C TRP A 232 -0.47 7.96 -18.36
N TYR A 233 0.17 6.79 -18.36
CA TYR A 233 1.61 6.66 -18.51
C TYR A 233 2.00 6.14 -19.89
N VAL A 234 1.54 4.94 -20.27
CA VAL A 234 1.99 4.28 -21.52
C VAL A 234 1.64 5.09 -22.76
N SER A 235 0.48 5.76 -22.79
CA SER A 235 0.06 6.60 -23.92
C SER A 235 1.00 7.78 -24.18
N ALA A 236 1.81 8.18 -23.19
CA ALA A 236 2.81 9.22 -23.32
C ALA A 236 4.21 8.67 -23.65
N MET A 237 4.37 7.35 -23.74
CA MET A 237 5.62 6.67 -24.05
C MET A 237 5.67 6.27 -25.54
N PRO A 238 6.86 6.11 -26.13
CA PRO A 238 6.99 5.71 -27.54
C PRO A 238 6.36 4.35 -27.87
N SER A 239 6.37 3.42 -26.91
CA SER A 239 5.71 2.12 -27.02
C SER A 239 5.51 1.50 -25.63
N HIS A 240 4.67 0.47 -25.56
CA HIS A 240 4.52 -0.35 -24.34
C HIS A 240 5.86 -0.95 -23.87
N THR A 241 6.70 -1.40 -24.80
CA THR A 241 8.01 -1.98 -24.48
C THR A 241 8.96 -0.93 -23.90
N GLU A 242 8.98 0.29 -24.45
CA GLU A 242 9.78 1.37 -23.89
C GLU A 242 9.28 1.80 -22.51
N ALA A 243 7.97 1.81 -22.29
CA ALA A 243 7.37 2.08 -20.98
C ALA A 243 7.87 1.08 -19.92
N LEU A 244 7.82 -0.22 -20.22
CA LEU A 244 8.33 -1.26 -19.32
C LEU A 244 9.84 -1.14 -19.06
N ARG A 245 10.64 -0.92 -20.11
CA ARG A 245 12.10 -0.75 -19.93
C ARG A 245 12.43 0.49 -19.12
N HIS A 246 11.67 1.57 -19.28
CA HIS A 246 11.86 2.79 -18.49
C HIS A 246 11.57 2.54 -17.02
N GLY A 247 10.45 1.92 -16.69
CA GLY A 247 10.12 1.54 -15.32
C GLY A 247 11.17 0.64 -14.65
N ASP A 248 11.66 -0.41 -15.35
CA ASP A 248 12.72 -1.28 -14.82
C ASP A 248 14.02 -0.51 -14.53
N ARG A 249 14.41 0.40 -15.44
CA ARG A 249 15.59 1.26 -15.25
C ARG A 249 15.41 2.20 -14.07
N CYS A 250 14.27 2.87 -13.96
CA CYS A 250 13.98 3.77 -12.85
C CYS A 250 14.02 3.03 -11.52
N TRP A 251 13.40 1.86 -11.43
CA TRP A 251 13.39 1.09 -10.18
C TRP A 251 14.78 0.57 -9.82
N SER A 252 15.57 0.14 -10.81
CA SER A 252 16.92 -0.36 -10.59
C SER A 252 17.93 0.74 -10.25
N ALA A 253 17.64 2.00 -10.57
CA ALA A 253 18.47 3.14 -10.19
C ALA A 253 18.27 3.58 -8.74
N VAL A 254 17.20 3.14 -8.08
CA VAL A 254 16.88 3.51 -6.69
C VAL A 254 17.82 2.77 -5.75
N LEU A 255 18.65 3.51 -5.04
CA LEU A 255 19.60 2.96 -4.07
C LEU A 255 18.89 2.75 -2.72
N ILE A 256 19.00 1.53 -2.19
CA ILE A 256 18.55 1.16 -0.84
C ILE A 256 19.81 0.87 -0.02
N ASP A 257 20.19 1.80 0.84
CA ASP A 257 21.41 1.66 1.66
C ASP A 257 21.14 0.92 2.96
N TRP A 258 20.82 -0.37 2.81
CA TRP A 258 20.63 -1.32 3.92
C TRP A 258 21.77 -1.21 4.95
N SER A 259 23.01 -1.25 4.48
CA SER A 259 24.18 -1.27 5.35
C SER A 259 24.37 0.07 6.08
N ALA A 260 24.07 1.22 5.45
CA ALA A 260 24.11 2.50 6.15
C ALA A 260 23.08 2.58 7.25
N TRP A 261 21.84 2.13 7.02
CA TRP A 261 20.82 2.18 8.08
C TRP A 261 21.22 1.33 9.29
N GLN A 262 21.91 0.22 9.08
CA GLN A 262 22.51 -0.54 10.17
C GLN A 262 23.66 0.20 10.85
N ARG A 263 24.62 0.75 10.09
CA ARG A 263 25.77 1.50 10.64
C ARG A 263 25.35 2.76 11.41
N GLU A 264 24.30 3.42 10.95
CA GLU A 264 23.72 4.62 11.57
C GLU A 264 22.83 4.29 12.78
N GLY A 265 22.60 3.02 13.08
CA GLY A 265 21.76 2.58 14.19
C GLY A 265 20.26 2.85 13.99
N ARG A 266 19.81 3.02 12.73
CA ARG A 266 18.38 3.20 12.41
C ARG A 266 17.58 1.92 12.55
N THR A 267 18.23 0.78 12.32
CA THR A 267 17.64 -0.55 12.46
C THR A 267 18.74 -1.59 12.64
N ALA A 268 18.41 -2.73 13.25
CA ALA A 268 19.27 -3.91 13.24
C ALA A 268 18.86 -4.93 12.18
N HIS A 269 17.83 -4.62 11.36
CA HIS A 269 17.21 -5.53 10.41
C HIS A 269 16.85 -6.89 11.02
N GLN A 270 16.25 -6.86 12.22
CA GLN A 270 15.95 -8.07 12.98
C GLN A 270 15.03 -9.01 12.18
N ASN A 271 15.38 -10.30 12.13
CA ASN A 271 14.50 -11.33 11.62
C ASN A 271 13.35 -11.57 12.61
N TRP A 272 12.20 -10.98 12.33
CA TRP A 272 11.01 -11.06 13.17
C TRP A 272 10.19 -12.35 12.96
N TRP A 273 10.48 -13.13 11.90
CA TRP A 273 9.68 -14.28 11.50
C TRP A 273 9.57 -15.39 12.57
N PRO A 274 10.66 -15.88 13.19
CA PRO A 274 10.58 -17.03 14.10
C PRO A 274 9.65 -16.76 15.29
N ALA A 275 9.70 -15.55 15.85
CA ALA A 275 8.87 -15.14 16.98
C ALA A 275 7.38 -15.03 16.57
N LEU A 276 7.09 -14.42 15.41
CA LEU A 276 5.73 -14.34 14.87
C LEU A 276 5.14 -15.73 14.62
N TYR A 277 5.91 -16.61 13.98
CA TYR A 277 5.45 -17.94 13.62
C TYR A 277 5.17 -18.79 14.87
N ALA A 278 6.07 -18.78 15.87
CA ALA A 278 5.86 -19.49 17.12
C ALA A 278 4.61 -18.99 17.89
N ASP A 279 4.43 -17.67 17.99
CA ASP A 279 3.26 -17.06 18.64
C ASP A 279 1.96 -17.43 17.90
N THR A 280 1.97 -17.40 16.57
CA THR A 280 0.82 -17.78 15.75
C THR A 280 0.48 -19.27 15.90
N CYS A 281 1.48 -20.16 15.89
CA CYS A 281 1.27 -21.59 16.11
C CYS A 281 0.61 -21.86 17.46
N ALA A 282 1.08 -21.21 18.53
CA ALA A 282 0.50 -21.35 19.86
C ALA A 282 -0.96 -20.85 19.91
N ARG A 283 -1.27 -19.74 19.25
CA ARG A 283 -2.62 -19.14 19.22
C ARG A 283 -3.62 -19.95 18.42
N LEU A 284 -3.23 -20.40 17.22
CA LEU A 284 -4.12 -21.04 16.26
C LEU A 284 -4.08 -22.58 16.35
N GLY A 285 -3.24 -23.13 17.22
CA GLY A 285 -3.07 -24.58 17.35
C GLY A 285 -2.39 -25.22 16.13
N TRP A 286 -1.61 -24.46 15.37
CA TRP A 286 -0.85 -25.02 14.25
C TRP A 286 0.32 -25.86 14.77
N THR A 287 0.64 -26.93 14.04
CA THR A 287 1.83 -27.73 14.32
C THR A 287 3.07 -26.89 14.04
N TYR A 288 3.90 -26.69 15.05
CA TYR A 288 5.17 -26.00 14.91
C TYR A 288 6.16 -26.84 14.08
N ASP A 289 6.67 -26.29 12.98
CA ASP A 289 7.73 -26.88 12.16
C ASP A 289 9.02 -26.06 12.29
N ALA A 290 10.07 -26.69 12.81
CA ALA A 290 11.37 -26.05 13.00
C ALA A 290 12.01 -25.57 11.67
N ARG A 291 11.71 -26.25 10.56
CA ARG A 291 12.21 -25.84 9.23
C ARG A 291 11.57 -24.52 8.81
N VAL A 292 10.26 -24.41 8.99
CA VAL A 292 9.52 -23.17 8.71
C VAL A 292 10.01 -22.04 9.62
N ALA A 293 10.19 -22.31 10.91
CA ALA A 293 10.67 -21.33 11.88
C ALA A 293 12.09 -20.82 11.57
N SER A 294 12.94 -21.63 10.92
CA SER A 294 14.32 -21.28 10.59
C SER A 294 14.48 -20.31 9.41
N PHE A 295 13.39 -19.90 8.76
CA PHE A 295 13.47 -18.95 7.65
C PHE A 295 14.15 -17.64 8.06
N SER A 296 15.14 -17.23 7.27
CA SER A 296 16.01 -16.09 7.58
C SER A 296 16.45 -15.29 6.34
N THR A 297 15.77 -15.47 5.21
CA THR A 297 16.08 -14.68 4.00
C THR A 297 15.60 -13.26 4.20
N SER A 298 16.46 -12.28 3.90
CA SER A 298 16.19 -10.85 4.04
C SER A 298 16.21 -10.15 2.68
N TYR A 299 15.89 -8.84 2.66
CA TYR A 299 15.99 -8.03 1.43
C TYR A 299 17.41 -7.48 1.17
N ALA A 300 18.44 -7.90 1.92
CA ALA A 300 19.80 -7.38 1.76
C ALA A 300 20.36 -7.62 0.34
N ASP A 301 20.07 -8.78 -0.24
CA ASP A 301 20.63 -9.20 -1.53
C ASP A 301 19.57 -9.43 -2.61
N GLN A 302 18.29 -9.45 -2.25
CA GLN A 302 17.17 -9.73 -3.15
C GLN A 302 16.03 -8.74 -2.96
N ARG A 303 15.54 -8.17 -4.07
CA ARG A 303 14.36 -7.28 -4.10
C ARG A 303 13.05 -8.07 -3.96
N ALA A 304 11.93 -7.34 -3.84
CA ALA A 304 10.59 -7.92 -3.82
C ALA A 304 10.19 -8.63 -5.13
N ASP A 305 10.80 -8.29 -6.27
CA ASP A 305 10.66 -9.03 -7.54
C ASP A 305 11.63 -10.22 -7.66
N LEU A 306 12.28 -10.61 -6.55
CA LEU A 306 13.27 -11.69 -6.43
C LEU A 306 14.53 -11.51 -7.29
N ARG A 307 14.73 -10.34 -7.90
CA ARG A 307 15.98 -10.00 -8.58
C ARG A 307 17.05 -9.61 -7.56
N ALA A 308 18.30 -9.90 -7.90
CA ALA A 308 19.45 -9.48 -7.11
C ALA A 308 19.51 -7.94 -7.02
N VAL A 309 19.85 -7.42 -5.84
CA VAL A 309 20.06 -5.98 -5.63
C VAL A 309 21.43 -5.61 -6.20
N SER A 310 21.50 -4.57 -7.06
CA SER A 310 22.79 -3.96 -7.38
C SER A 310 23.23 -3.13 -6.18
N GLN A 311 24.19 -3.64 -5.40
CA GLN A 311 24.75 -2.89 -4.28
C GLN A 311 25.60 -1.74 -4.84
N SER A 312 25.28 -0.49 -4.46
CA SER A 312 26.23 0.62 -4.56
C SER A 312 27.22 0.49 -3.41
N GLY A 313 28.48 0.19 -3.75
CA GLY A 313 29.59 0.20 -2.79
C GLY A 313 29.95 1.61 -2.32
#